data_AF-A0A7X5JDL8-F1
#
_entry.id   AF-A0A7X5JDL8-F1
#
_cell.length_a   1.000
_cell.length_b   1.000
_cell.length_c   1.000
_cell.angle_alpha   90.00
_cell.angle_beta   90.00
_cell.angle_gamma   90.00
#
_symmetry.space_group_name_H-M   'P 1'
#
loop_
_entity.id
_entity.type
_entity.pdbx_description
1 polymer ?
#
loop_
_entity_poly.entity_id
_entity_poly.type
_entity_poly.pdbx_seq_one_letter_code
_entity_poly.pdbx_strand_id
1 'polypeptide(L)'
;MSHYSKILFDPKNNKFCLEPEGRDNPPNITDEMLDTASRILNVIHNVLGIKPEDVLIKTRKREITEARYNFFAMMRFSFSKLSYQEIGAFVEGKKSSIGMDHSSVHHAEITHNNNCDTDSQYRIRAKAIEDIFKENVLPEEALLNRTFSFKEMKEVLIRNGVPRPFFSREMFPEKFAMKVKTSVNEL
;
A
#
# COMPACT_ATOMS: atom_id res chain seq x y z
N MET A 1 -11.36 20.68 19.19
CA MET A 1 -10.69 19.99 18.06
C MET A 1 -9.20 20.23 18.21
N SER A 2 -8.41 19.17 18.31
CA SER A 2 -6.94 19.29 18.46
C SER A 2 -6.32 19.66 17.11
N HIS A 3 -5.49 20.69 17.06
CA HIS A 3 -4.76 21.11 15.86
C HIS A 3 -3.39 20.43 15.85
N TYR A 4 -3.11 19.58 14.84
CA TYR A 4 -1.87 18.82 14.70
C TYR A 4 -0.98 19.42 13.63
N SER A 5 0.31 19.64 13.89
CA SER A 5 1.10 20.53 13.03
C SER A 5 2.25 19.90 12.26
N LYS A 6 2.62 18.68 12.61
CA LYS A 6 3.70 17.96 11.95
C LYS A 6 3.45 16.46 12.05
N ILE A 7 3.55 15.78 10.91
CA ILE A 7 3.59 14.33 10.85
C ILE A 7 5.02 13.92 11.16
N LEU A 8 5.18 13.06 12.16
CA LEU A 8 6.43 12.40 12.47
C LEU A 8 6.34 10.93 12.09
N PHE A 9 7.46 10.37 11.64
CA PHE A 9 7.62 8.94 11.45
C PHE A 9 8.54 8.40 12.55
N ASP A 10 8.05 7.42 13.32
CA ASP A 10 8.85 6.66 14.27
C ASP A 10 9.43 5.40 13.57
N PRO A 11 10.74 5.40 13.24
CA PRO A 11 11.36 4.28 12.54
C PRO A 11 11.48 3.02 13.41
N LYS A 12 11.36 3.11 14.74
CA LYS A 12 11.41 1.92 15.60
C LYS A 12 10.13 1.11 15.52
N ASN A 13 9.00 1.80 15.38
CA ASN A 13 7.67 1.20 15.37
C ASN A 13 7.04 1.16 13.98
N ASN A 14 7.70 1.72 12.96
CA ASN A 14 7.18 1.95 11.61
C ASN A 14 5.81 2.65 11.62
N LYS A 15 5.64 3.63 12.51
CA LYS A 15 4.36 4.31 12.73
C LYS A 15 4.47 5.81 12.55
N PHE A 16 3.45 6.40 11.94
CA PHE A 16 3.30 7.84 11.96
C PHE A 16 2.61 8.30 13.24
N CYS A 17 3.01 9.47 13.73
CA CYS A 17 2.36 10.16 14.85
C CYS A 17 2.30 11.67 14.57
N LEU A 18 1.46 12.37 15.34
CA LEU A 18 1.28 13.80 15.22
C LEU A 18 1.99 14.53 16.35
N GLU A 19 2.79 15.54 16.01
CA GLU A 19 3.31 16.50 16.99
C GLU A 19 2.30 17.66 17.19
N PRO A 20 2.04 18.07 18.44
CA PRO A 20 1.19 19.21 18.75
C PRO A 20 2.00 20.53 18.73
N GLU A 21 2.10 21.23 17.59
CA GLU A 21 2.65 22.60 17.54
C GLU A 21 2.10 23.50 16.41
N GLY A 22 0.98 24.18 16.63
CA GLY A 22 0.58 25.44 15.96
C GLY A 22 1.02 25.69 14.50
N ARG A 23 0.25 25.20 13.52
CA ARG A 23 0.15 25.86 12.21
C ARG A 23 -1.16 26.63 12.14
N ASP A 24 -1.14 27.75 11.41
CA ASP A 24 -2.35 28.54 11.15
C ASP A 24 -3.37 27.82 10.24
N ASN A 25 -2.98 26.71 9.59
CA ASN A 25 -3.86 25.79 8.84
C ASN A 25 -3.18 24.42 8.68
N PRO A 26 -3.29 23.51 9.64
CA PRO A 26 -2.73 22.16 9.49
C PRO A 26 -3.48 21.35 8.43
N PRO A 27 -2.80 20.46 7.69
CA PRO A 27 -3.49 19.51 6.82
C PRO A 27 -4.44 18.64 7.65
N ASN A 28 -5.63 18.35 7.12
CA ASN A 28 -6.66 17.59 7.82
C ASN A 28 -6.33 16.10 7.82
N ILE A 29 -5.46 15.69 8.74
CA ILE A 29 -4.91 14.34 8.80
C ILE A 29 -5.53 13.61 10.00
N THR A 30 -6.15 12.47 9.74
CA THR A 30 -6.80 11.62 10.75
C THR A 30 -5.89 10.47 11.17
N ASP A 31 -6.18 9.86 12.32
CA ASP A 31 -5.45 8.66 12.79
C ASP A 31 -5.56 7.49 11.80
N GLU A 32 -6.71 7.35 11.12
CA GLU A 32 -6.92 6.36 10.05
C GLU A 32 -5.95 6.57 8.88
N MET A 33 -5.67 7.82 8.52
CA MET A 33 -4.71 8.14 7.45
C MET A 33 -3.28 7.80 7.86
N LEU A 34 -2.92 8.02 9.13
CA LEU A 34 -1.60 7.67 9.67
C LEU A 34 -1.40 6.15 9.70
N ASP A 35 -2.39 5.41 10.19
CA ASP A 35 -2.35 3.94 10.20
C ASP A 35 -2.24 3.39 8.78
N THR A 36 -3.06 3.91 7.86
CA THR A 36 -3.03 3.53 6.44
C THR A 36 -1.67 3.80 5.81
N ALA A 37 -1.09 4.98 6.03
CA ALA A 37 0.23 5.32 5.50
C ALA A 37 1.33 4.40 6.05
N SER A 38 1.29 4.08 7.35
CA SER A 38 2.21 3.12 7.98
C SER A 38 2.08 1.71 7.40
N ARG A 39 0.85 1.26 7.16
CA ARG A 39 0.59 -0.04 6.51
C ARG A 39 1.12 -0.08 5.09
N ILE A 40 0.92 0.98 4.30
CA ILE A 40 1.47 1.08 2.94
C ILE A 40 2.99 1.00 2.97
N LEU A 41 3.66 1.72 3.87
CA LEU A 41 5.12 1.66 4.00
C LEU A 41 5.63 0.27 4.36
N ASN A 42 4.94 -0.44 5.26
CA ASN A 42 5.29 -1.81 5.61
C ASN A 42 5.13 -2.77 4.42
N VAL A 43 4.06 -2.62 3.61
CA VAL A 43 3.89 -3.43 2.40
C VAL A 43 4.99 -3.13 1.38
N ILE A 44 5.31 -1.85 1.16
CA ILE A 44 6.40 -1.44 0.27
C ILE A 44 7.74 -2.02 0.75
N HIS A 45 7.99 -2.01 2.06
CA HIS A 45 9.17 -2.62 2.65
C HIS A 45 9.24 -4.12 2.36
N ASN A 46 8.15 -4.83 2.59
CA ASN A 46 8.10 -6.28 2.37
C ASN A 46 8.28 -6.67 0.90
N VAL A 47 7.77 -5.86 -0.04
CA VAL A 47 7.84 -6.17 -1.48
C VAL A 47 9.15 -5.71 -2.12
N LEU A 48 9.65 -4.53 -1.75
CA LEU A 48 10.81 -3.90 -2.41
C LEU A 48 12.11 -3.97 -1.60
N GLY A 49 12.04 -4.37 -0.32
CA GLY A 49 13.19 -4.35 0.59
C GLY A 49 13.68 -2.95 0.96
N ILE A 50 12.92 -1.91 0.62
CA ILE A 50 13.25 -0.51 0.92
C ILE A 50 12.74 -0.17 2.31
N LYS A 51 13.56 0.47 3.15
CA LYS A 51 13.12 0.82 4.49
C LYS A 51 12.07 1.93 4.45
N PRO A 52 11.05 1.92 5.30
CA PRO A 52 10.03 2.97 5.37
C PRO A 52 10.63 4.39 5.41
N GLU A 53 11.65 4.62 6.22
CA GLU A 53 12.33 5.91 6.34
C GLU A 53 12.99 6.37 5.03
N ASP A 54 13.47 5.44 4.20
CA ASP A 54 14.09 5.77 2.92
C ASP A 54 13.06 6.29 1.91
N VAL A 55 11.82 5.79 1.96
CA VAL A 55 10.71 6.28 1.12
C VAL A 55 10.41 7.75 1.43
N LEU A 56 10.52 8.13 2.71
CA LEU A 56 10.15 9.44 3.23
C LEU A 56 11.23 10.51 3.05
N ILE A 57 12.48 10.15 2.74
CA ILE A 57 13.54 11.12 2.46
C ILE A 57 13.54 11.57 0.99
N LYS A 58 13.89 12.83 0.71
CA LYS A 58 14.06 13.40 -0.66
C LYS A 58 15.32 12.92 -1.39
N THR A 59 15.57 11.61 -1.44
CA THR A 59 16.62 11.02 -2.28
C THR A 59 16.12 10.76 -3.70
N ARG A 60 17.03 10.88 -4.68
CA ARG A 60 16.76 10.65 -6.12
C ARG A 60 17.29 9.30 -6.62
N LYS A 61 17.70 8.39 -5.73
CA LYS A 61 18.00 7.01 -6.12
C LYS A 61 16.75 6.40 -6.76
N ARG A 62 16.91 5.74 -7.91
CA ARG A 62 15.80 5.23 -8.73
C ARG A 62 14.86 4.34 -7.94
N GLU A 63 15.39 3.33 -7.25
CA GLU A 63 14.61 2.35 -6.47
C GLU A 63 13.77 3.01 -5.37
N ILE A 64 14.36 3.96 -4.64
CA ILE A 64 13.66 4.70 -3.58
C ILE A 64 12.60 5.63 -4.16
N THR A 65 12.89 6.23 -5.32
CA THR A 65 11.95 7.09 -6.03
C THR A 65 10.76 6.28 -6.55
N GLU A 66 11.00 5.10 -7.11
CA GLU A 66 9.97 4.14 -7.52
C GLU A 66 9.10 3.69 -6.33
N ALA A 67 9.72 3.39 -5.18
CA ALA A 67 9.01 3.07 -3.94
C ALA A 67 8.11 4.23 -3.48
N ARG A 68 8.62 5.47 -3.56
CA ARG A 68 7.84 6.68 -3.23
C ARG A 68 6.66 6.92 -4.18
N TYR A 69 6.83 6.63 -5.46
CA TYR A 69 5.74 6.72 -6.44
C TYR A 69 4.62 5.73 -6.09
N ASN A 70 4.97 4.50 -5.73
CA ASN A 70 4.01 3.51 -5.23
C ASN A 70 3.31 3.99 -3.94
N PHE A 71 4.06 4.58 -2.99
CA PHE A 71 3.48 5.14 -1.78
C PHE A 71 2.39 6.19 -2.07
N PHE A 72 2.69 7.17 -2.93
CA PHE A 72 1.72 8.21 -3.27
C PHE A 72 0.50 7.67 -4.03
N ALA A 73 0.71 6.75 -4.97
CA ALA A 73 -0.37 6.09 -5.69
C ALA A 73 -1.29 5.31 -4.74
N MET A 74 -0.73 4.58 -3.78
CA MET A 74 -1.50 3.83 -2.78
C MET A 74 -2.25 4.73 -1.80
N MET A 75 -1.67 5.86 -1.40
CA MET A 75 -2.36 6.86 -0.58
C MET A 75 -3.56 7.47 -1.33
N ARG A 76 -3.38 7.77 -2.63
CA ARG A 76 -4.45 8.29 -3.49
C ARG A 76 -5.55 7.25 -3.73
N PHE A 77 -5.16 5.98 -3.91
CA PHE A 77 -6.08 4.85 -4.03
C PHE A 77 -6.92 4.67 -2.76
N SER A 78 -6.29 4.72 -1.59
CA SER A 78 -6.95 4.53 -0.30
C SER A 78 -7.87 5.70 0.07
N PHE A 79 -7.50 6.91 -0.34
CA PHE A 79 -8.27 8.12 -0.09
C PHE A 79 -8.40 8.99 -1.35
N SER A 80 -9.37 8.65 -2.19
CA SER A 80 -9.62 9.34 -3.47
C SER A 80 -9.95 10.84 -3.36
N LYS A 81 -10.22 11.33 -2.14
CA LYS A 81 -10.52 12.74 -1.85
C LYS A 81 -9.34 13.53 -1.27
N LEU A 82 -8.23 12.89 -0.91
CA LEU A 82 -7.08 13.63 -0.39
C LEU A 82 -6.43 14.47 -1.48
N SER A 83 -6.18 15.73 -1.14
CA SER A 83 -5.37 16.62 -1.97
C SER A 83 -3.92 16.14 -2.05
N TYR A 84 -3.22 16.50 -3.13
CA TYR A 84 -1.79 16.23 -3.25
C TYR A 84 -0.95 16.92 -2.16
N GLN A 85 -1.44 18.03 -1.61
CA GLN A 85 -0.79 18.70 -0.48
C GLN A 85 -0.87 17.87 0.80
N GLU A 86 -2.02 17.25 1.08
CA GLU A 86 -2.20 16.35 2.23
C GLU A 86 -1.34 15.10 2.09
N ILE A 87 -1.30 14.49 0.89
CA ILE A 87 -0.43 13.32 0.63
C ILE A 87 1.06 13.70 0.74
N GLY A 88 1.43 14.88 0.24
CA GLY A 88 2.81 15.37 0.30
C GLY A 88 3.31 15.64 1.73
N ALA A 89 2.40 15.89 2.67
CA ALA A 89 2.73 16.15 4.07
C ALA A 89 3.39 14.95 4.78
N PHE A 90 3.21 13.72 4.27
CA PHE A 90 3.80 12.50 4.83
C PHE A 90 5.30 12.33 4.57
N VAL A 91 5.86 13.04 3.58
CA VAL A 91 7.26 12.85 3.13
C VAL A 91 8.11 14.05 3.56
N GLU A 92 9.26 13.81 4.18
CA GLU A 92 10.10 14.86 4.76
C GLU A 92 10.90 15.64 3.69
N GLY A 93 10.88 16.98 3.79
CA GLY A 93 11.80 17.85 3.09
C GLY A 93 13.00 18.25 3.92
N LYS A 94 14.20 17.75 3.60
CA LYS A 94 15.45 18.30 4.17
C LYS A 94 15.50 19.81 3.88
N LYS A 95 15.39 20.62 4.95
CA LYS A 95 15.39 22.09 5.04
C LYS A 95 14.05 22.82 5.08
N SER A 96 12.91 22.14 5.08
CA SER A 96 11.65 22.78 5.45
C SER A 96 10.80 21.82 6.28
N SER A 97 10.15 22.33 7.31
CA SER A 97 8.98 21.70 7.96
C SER A 97 7.81 21.41 7.00
N ILE A 98 8.04 21.51 5.69
CA ILE A 98 7.10 21.39 4.59
C ILE A 98 7.52 20.15 3.82
N GLY A 99 6.58 19.22 3.65
CA GLY A 99 6.82 17.91 3.07
C GLY A 99 7.20 17.94 1.58
N MET A 100 6.71 16.97 0.82
CA MET A 100 6.83 17.00 -0.64
C MET A 100 5.78 17.98 -1.21
N ASP A 101 6.17 18.80 -2.17
CA ASP A 101 5.24 19.75 -2.80
C ASP A 101 4.16 19.01 -3.59
N HIS A 102 2.95 19.58 -3.62
CA HIS A 102 1.79 19.01 -4.31
C HIS A 102 2.08 18.67 -5.79
N SER A 103 2.85 19.51 -6.48
CA SER A 103 3.27 19.27 -7.88
C SER A 103 4.15 18.03 -8.03
N SER A 104 5.00 17.76 -7.03
CA SER A 104 5.87 16.59 -7.01
C SER A 104 5.08 15.31 -6.73
N VAL A 105 4.05 15.38 -5.89
CA VAL A 105 3.13 14.26 -5.66
C VAL A 105 2.31 13.97 -6.92
N HIS A 106 1.79 14.99 -7.58
CA HIS A 106 1.06 14.83 -8.84
C HIS A 106 1.94 14.22 -9.95
N HIS A 107 3.17 14.73 -10.10
CA HIS A 107 4.13 14.16 -11.04
C HIS A 107 4.46 12.70 -10.73
N ALA A 108 4.61 12.35 -9.45
CA ALA A 108 4.86 10.99 -9.02
C ALA A 108 3.71 10.03 -9.37
N GLU A 109 2.45 10.47 -9.24
CA GLU A 109 1.29 9.67 -9.65
C GLU A 109 1.25 9.44 -11.16
N ILE A 110 1.46 10.49 -11.97
CA ILE A 110 1.55 10.35 -13.44
C ILE A 110 2.67 9.38 -13.81
N THR A 111 3.83 9.51 -13.15
CA THR A 111 4.99 8.65 -13.42
C THR A 111 4.73 7.21 -13.00
N HIS A 112 4.03 6.98 -11.88
CA HIS A 112 3.58 5.66 -11.46
C HIS A 112 2.73 4.98 -12.55
N ASN A 113 1.71 5.68 -13.06
CA ASN A 113 0.84 5.16 -14.09
C ASN A 113 1.61 4.86 -15.38
N ASN A 114 2.45 5.79 -15.83
CA ASN A 114 3.31 5.59 -17.01
C ASN A 114 4.24 4.39 -16.83
N ASN A 115 4.83 4.18 -15.65
CA ASN A 115 5.69 3.04 -15.39
C ASN A 115 4.90 1.73 -15.35
N CYS A 116 3.67 1.73 -14.83
CA CYS A 116 2.79 0.56 -14.91
C CYS A 116 2.44 0.19 -16.36
N ASP A 117 2.32 1.17 -17.25
CA ASP A 117 2.03 0.93 -18.67
C ASP A 117 3.26 0.49 -19.46
N THR A 118 4.44 1.04 -19.15
CA THR A 118 5.65 0.90 -19.97
C THR A 118 6.68 -0.10 -19.44
N ASP A 119 6.69 -0.38 -18.12
CA ASP A 119 7.65 -1.27 -17.48
C ASP A 119 6.91 -2.46 -16.81
N SER A 120 7.02 -3.63 -17.43
CA SER A 120 6.38 -4.86 -16.93
C SER A 120 6.85 -5.27 -15.53
N GLN A 121 8.11 -5.03 -15.17
CA GLN A 121 8.64 -5.37 -13.85
C GLN A 121 8.17 -4.39 -12.79
N TYR A 122 8.08 -3.10 -13.13
CA TYR A 122 7.44 -2.11 -12.27
C TYR A 122 5.96 -2.47 -12.03
N ARG A 123 5.21 -2.80 -13.09
CA ARG A 123 3.80 -3.20 -13.00
C ARG A 123 3.59 -4.40 -12.09
N ILE A 124 4.42 -5.43 -12.19
CA ILE A 124 4.33 -6.62 -11.33
C ILE A 124 4.53 -6.23 -9.85
N ARG A 125 5.54 -5.42 -9.56
CA ARG A 125 5.83 -4.94 -8.20
C ARG A 125 4.70 -4.05 -7.65
N ALA A 126 4.21 -3.10 -8.44
CA ALA A 126 3.09 -2.22 -8.08
C ALA A 126 1.81 -3.03 -7.77
N LYS A 127 1.50 -4.01 -8.63
CA LYS A 127 0.36 -4.90 -8.43
C LYS A 127 0.50 -5.75 -7.16
N ALA A 128 1.70 -6.26 -6.88
CA ALA A 128 1.94 -7.02 -5.65
C ALA A 128 1.70 -6.18 -4.39
N ILE A 129 2.13 -4.91 -4.40
CA ILE A 129 1.86 -3.95 -3.31
C ILE A 129 0.35 -3.75 -3.15
N GLU A 130 -0.37 -3.53 -4.25
CA GLU A 130 -1.81 -3.32 -4.24
C GLU A 130 -2.59 -4.54 -3.71
N ASP A 131 -2.24 -5.74 -4.20
CA ASP A 131 -2.90 -7.00 -3.83
C ASP A 131 -2.66 -7.30 -2.33
N ILE A 132 -1.41 -7.21 -1.83
CA ILE A 132 -1.09 -7.43 -0.41
C ILE A 132 -1.78 -6.39 0.47
N PHE A 133 -1.80 -5.12 0.05
CA PHE A 133 -2.48 -4.08 0.83
C PHE A 133 -3.98 -4.37 0.94
N LYS A 134 -4.64 -4.74 -0.17
CA LYS A 134 -6.07 -5.10 -0.19
C LYS A 134 -6.38 -6.33 0.67
N GLU A 135 -5.56 -7.37 0.59
CA GLU A 135 -5.74 -8.59 1.40
C GLU A 135 -5.65 -8.31 2.90
N ASN A 136 -4.78 -7.38 3.31
CA ASN A 136 -4.69 -6.93 4.71
C ASN A 136 -5.82 -5.95 5.11
N VAL A 137 -6.52 -5.33 4.15
CA VAL A 137 -7.62 -4.37 4.39
C VAL A 137 -8.99 -5.06 4.44
N LEU A 138 -9.14 -6.23 3.79
CA LEU A 138 -10.41 -6.95 3.80
C LEU A 138 -10.68 -7.53 5.20
N PRO A 139 -11.79 -7.17 5.87
CA PRO A 139 -12.21 -7.88 7.09
C PRO A 139 -12.39 -9.37 6.77
N GLU A 140 -12.01 -10.24 7.69
CA GLU A 140 -12.07 -11.72 7.57
C GLU A 140 -13.41 -12.23 7.00
N GLU A 141 -14.49 -11.51 7.28
CA GLU A 141 -15.86 -11.78 6.79
C GLU A 141 -16.04 -11.62 5.27
N ALA A 142 -15.22 -10.81 4.60
CA ALA A 142 -15.23 -10.65 3.14
C ALA A 142 -14.47 -11.78 2.43
N LEU A 143 -13.49 -12.40 3.10
CA LEU A 143 -12.76 -13.56 2.59
C LEU A 143 -13.58 -14.84 2.69
N LEU A 144 -14.41 -14.96 3.74
CA LEU A 144 -15.31 -16.12 3.94
C LEU A 144 -16.52 -16.15 3.00
N ASN A 145 -16.90 -15.01 2.41
CA ASN A 145 -18.05 -14.90 1.51
C ASN A 145 -17.68 -14.80 0.02
N ARG A 146 -16.38 -14.88 -0.32
CA ARG A 146 -15.95 -14.83 -1.71
C ARG A 146 -16.07 -16.20 -2.35
N THR A 147 -17.23 -16.47 -2.96
CA THR A 147 -17.36 -17.60 -3.90
C THR A 147 -16.50 -17.32 -5.11
N PHE A 148 -15.41 -18.06 -5.26
CA PHE A 148 -14.63 -18.06 -6.49
C PHE A 148 -15.42 -18.77 -7.58
N SER A 149 -15.50 -18.17 -8.76
CA SER A 149 -15.91 -18.92 -9.94
C SER A 149 -14.87 -20.01 -10.23
N PHE A 150 -15.29 -21.10 -10.87
CA PHE A 150 -14.39 -22.20 -11.26
C PHE A 150 -13.18 -21.70 -12.08
N LYS A 151 -13.37 -20.64 -12.86
CA LYS A 151 -12.32 -20.01 -13.66
C LYS A 151 -11.24 -19.37 -12.78
N GLU A 152 -11.64 -18.61 -11.76
CA GLU A 152 -10.71 -17.93 -10.85
C GLU A 152 -9.96 -18.95 -9.97
N MET A 153 -10.66 -19.96 -9.47
CA MET A 153 -10.03 -21.01 -8.65
C MET A 153 -8.98 -21.80 -9.44
N LYS A 154 -9.24 -22.08 -10.73
CA LYS A 154 -8.28 -22.72 -11.62
C LYS A 154 -7.02 -21.88 -11.82
N GLU A 155 -7.17 -20.56 -11.96
CA GLU A 155 -6.01 -19.66 -12.11
C GLU A 155 -5.15 -19.59 -10.85
N VAL A 156 -5.78 -19.56 -9.66
CA VAL A 156 -5.07 -19.57 -8.37
C VAL A 156 -4.30 -20.88 -8.18
N LEU A 157 -4.91 -22.02 -8.48
CA LEU A 157 -4.26 -23.34 -8.33
C LEU A 157 -3.09 -23.52 -9.31
N ILE A 158 -3.22 -23.00 -10.54
CA ILE A 158 -2.12 -23.00 -11.51
C ILE A 158 -0.95 -22.12 -11.03
N ARG A 159 -1.22 -20.93 -10.46
CA ARG A 159 -0.17 -20.06 -9.91
C ARG A 159 0.60 -20.70 -8.75
N ASN A 160 -0.07 -21.54 -7.97
CA ASN A 160 0.53 -22.29 -6.86
C ASN A 160 1.13 -23.64 -7.29
N GLY A 161 1.30 -23.87 -8.59
CA GLY A 161 2.01 -25.04 -9.12
C GLY A 161 1.21 -26.33 -9.14
N VAL A 162 -0.11 -26.29 -8.94
CA VAL A 162 -0.97 -27.48 -9.06
C VAL A 162 -1.10 -27.87 -10.54
N PRO A 163 -0.67 -29.09 -10.94
CA PRO A 163 -0.67 -29.48 -12.33
C PRO A 163 -2.10 -29.60 -12.89
N ARG A 164 -2.26 -29.27 -14.16
CA ARG A 164 -3.56 -29.16 -14.88
C ARG A 164 -4.48 -30.41 -14.89
N PRO A 165 -4.03 -31.67 -14.78
CA PRO A 165 -4.93 -32.82 -14.90
C PRO A 165 -5.87 -33.03 -13.69
N PHE A 166 -5.75 -32.24 -12.61
CA PHE A 166 -6.62 -32.34 -11.42
C PHE A 166 -7.86 -31.43 -11.45
N PHE A 167 -8.13 -30.73 -12.54
CA PHE A 167 -9.25 -29.78 -12.63
C PHE A 167 -10.44 -30.36 -13.40
N SER A 168 -11.22 -31.25 -12.80
CA SER A 168 -12.55 -31.62 -13.32
C SER A 168 -13.65 -30.86 -12.58
N ARG A 169 -14.76 -30.53 -13.27
CA ARG A 169 -15.95 -29.92 -12.64
C ARG A 169 -16.58 -30.80 -11.56
N GLU A 170 -16.32 -32.11 -11.59
CA GLU A 170 -16.83 -33.07 -10.63
C GLU A 170 -16.07 -33.01 -9.29
N MET A 171 -14.82 -32.52 -9.27
CA MET A 171 -14.01 -32.40 -8.05
C MET A 171 -14.31 -31.13 -7.23
N PHE A 172 -15.05 -30.17 -7.80
CA PHE A 172 -15.38 -28.89 -7.17
C PHE A 172 -16.87 -28.57 -7.38
N PRO A 173 -17.76 -28.82 -6.40
CA PRO A 173 -19.14 -28.35 -6.50
C PRO A 173 -19.18 -26.82 -6.69
N GLU A 174 -20.21 -26.30 -7.36
CA GLU A 174 -20.33 -24.89 -7.82
C GLU A 174 -20.09 -23.82 -6.73
N LYS A 175 -20.08 -24.20 -5.45
CA LYS A 175 -19.65 -23.38 -4.32
C LYS A 175 -18.66 -24.17 -3.47
N PHE A 176 -17.39 -23.81 -3.52
CA PHE A 176 -16.34 -24.38 -2.69
C PHE A 176 -15.87 -23.35 -1.66
N ALA A 177 -16.19 -23.58 -0.39
CA ALA A 177 -15.70 -22.75 0.71
C ALA A 177 -14.34 -23.30 1.18
N MET A 178 -13.26 -22.59 0.87
CA MET A 178 -11.94 -22.90 1.44
C MET A 178 -11.84 -22.26 2.83
N LYS A 179 -11.78 -23.07 3.89
CA LYS A 179 -11.27 -22.60 5.18
C LYS A 179 -9.75 -22.60 5.12
N VAL A 180 -9.16 -21.43 4.92
CA VAL A 180 -7.71 -21.25 5.11
C VAL A 180 -7.45 -21.31 6.61
N LYS A 181 -6.90 -22.42 7.11
CA LYS A 181 -6.31 -22.45 8.45
C LYS A 181 -4.94 -21.80 8.36
N THR A 182 -4.84 -20.55 8.78
CA THR A 182 -3.57 -19.93 9.15
C THR A 182 -3.08 -20.62 10.42
N SER A 183 -2.12 -21.54 10.28
CA SER A 183 -1.29 -21.97 11.41
C SER A 183 -0.40 -20.78 11.77
N VAL A 184 -0.82 -19.99 12.76
CA VAL A 184 0.08 -19.08 13.46
C VAL A 184 1.03 -19.99 14.22
N ASN A 185 2.31 -19.99 13.83
CA ASN A 185 3.37 -20.63 14.61
C ASN A 185 3.37 -19.98 16.00
N GLU A 186 3.08 -20.79 17.02
CA GLU A 186 3.50 -20.55 18.39
C GLU A 186 5.04 -20.59 18.42
N LEU A 187 5.69 -19.45 18.66
CA LEU A 187 7.00 -19.32 19.29
C LEU A 187 7.11 -17.94 19.96
#